data_AF-D1YGW3-F1
#
_entry.id   AF-D1YGW3-F1
#
_cell.length_a   1.000
_cell.length_b   1.000
_cell.length_c   1.000
_cell.angle_alpha   90.00
_cell.angle_beta   90.00
_cell.angle_gamma   90.00
#
_symmetry.space_group_name_H-M   'P 1'
#
loop_
_entity.id
_entity.type
_entity.pdbx_description
1 polymer ?
#
loop_
_entity_poly.entity_id
_entity_poly.type
_entity_poly.pdbx_seq_one_letter_code
_entity_poly.pdbx_strand_id
1 'polypeptide(L)'
;MFQHYKSEKRGDSPEQYNKLLADIPTWAKNRKISNWYLWDKNEMEFADHLSLNEYLKDTQKQTTFNEEAIKTSFLLGKFAFRNQDQIEDMEEFILDGIKQLLPLYEKIER
;
A
#
# COMPACT_ATOMS: atom_id res chain seq x y z
N MET A 1 4.12 -17.81 -8.12
CA MET A 1 4.79 -18.73 -7.17
C MET A 1 4.86 -17.99 -5.84
N PHE A 2 3.94 -18.26 -4.91
CA PHE A 2 3.86 -17.55 -3.63
C PHE A 2 5.04 -17.97 -2.76
N GLN A 3 6.04 -17.10 -2.62
CA GLN A 3 7.11 -17.29 -1.64
C GLN A 3 6.57 -16.90 -0.25
N HIS A 4 6.16 -17.90 0.52
CA HIS A 4 5.96 -17.83 1.97
C HIS A 4 7.31 -17.65 2.71
N TYR A 5 8.14 -16.70 2.29
CA TYR A 5 9.42 -16.44 2.96
C TYR A 5 9.21 -15.41 4.07
N LYS A 6 9.21 -15.89 5.32
CA LYS A 6 9.44 -15.15 6.58
C LYS A 6 8.28 -14.35 7.19
N SER A 7 7.03 -14.81 7.14
CA SER A 7 5.97 -14.21 7.97
C SER A 7 6.17 -14.44 9.48
N GLU A 8 6.90 -15.48 9.89
CA GLU A 8 7.08 -15.81 11.32
C GLU A 8 8.27 -15.10 12.00
N LYS A 9 9.14 -14.43 11.25
CA LYS A 9 10.35 -13.78 11.80
C LYS A 9 10.36 -12.25 11.76
N ARG A 10 9.36 -11.61 11.14
CA ARG A 10 9.05 -10.21 11.45
C ARG A 10 8.17 -10.24 12.70
N GLY A 11 8.72 -9.82 13.84
CA GLY A 11 7.98 -9.65 15.09
C GLY A 11 6.99 -8.48 15.03
N ASP A 12 6.42 -8.22 13.86
CA ASP A 12 5.50 -7.12 13.61
C ASP A 12 4.11 -7.71 13.54
N SER A 13 3.36 -7.56 14.63
CA SER A 13 1.96 -7.95 14.65
C SER A 13 1.17 -7.11 13.63
N PRO A 14 0.06 -7.60 13.06
CA PRO A 14 -0.79 -6.81 12.16
C PRO A 14 -1.14 -5.44 12.74
N GLU A 15 -1.29 -5.33 14.06
CA GLU A 15 -1.53 -4.07 14.76
C GLU A 15 -0.35 -3.09 14.67
N GLN A 16 0.91 -3.56 14.71
CA GLN A 16 2.09 -2.71 14.50
C GLN A 16 2.17 -2.20 13.07
N TYR A 17 1.90 -3.06 12.09
CA TYR A 17 1.88 -2.67 10.69
C TYR A 17 0.76 -1.66 10.39
N ASN A 18 -0.43 -1.86 10.96
CA ASN A 18 -1.58 -0.98 10.75
C ASN A 18 -1.37 0.44 11.29
N LYS A 19 -0.38 0.68 12.17
CA LYS A 19 0.01 2.06 12.55
C LYS A 19 0.47 2.89 11.36
N LEU A 20 1.00 2.26 10.31
CA LEU A 20 1.40 2.95 9.08
C LEU A 20 0.22 3.60 8.36
N LEU A 21 -1.03 3.16 8.56
CA LEU A 21 -2.21 3.80 7.95
C LEU A 21 -2.26 5.30 8.25
N ALA A 22 -1.92 5.69 9.49
CA ALA A 22 -1.91 7.09 9.90
C ALA A 22 -0.81 7.92 9.21
N ASP A 23 0.24 7.25 8.73
CA ASP A 23 1.37 7.88 8.05
C ASP A 23 1.17 8.03 6.54
N ILE A 24 0.24 7.26 5.94
CA ILE A 24 -0.03 7.29 4.49
C ILE A 24 -0.32 8.71 3.98
N PRO A 25 -1.19 9.53 4.62
CA PRO A 25 -1.45 10.89 4.15
C PRO A 25 -0.20 11.78 4.12
N THR A 26 0.70 11.61 5.09
CA THR A 26 1.96 12.37 5.14
C THR A 26 2.95 11.84 4.12
N TRP A 27 3.08 10.52 3.99
CA TRP A 27 3.95 9.89 3.01
C TRP A 27 3.57 10.23 1.57
N ALA A 28 2.28 10.33 1.28
CA ALA A 28 1.76 10.66 -0.04
C ALA A 28 1.98 12.13 -0.45
N LYS A 29 2.32 13.03 0.50
CA LYS A 29 2.59 14.44 0.18
C LYS A 29 3.76 14.54 -0.79
N ASN A 30 3.58 15.37 -1.82
CA ASN A 30 4.57 15.66 -2.87
C ASN A 30 4.99 14.45 -3.74
N ARG A 31 4.16 13.39 -3.81
CA ARG A 31 4.40 12.22 -4.68
C ARG A 31 3.34 12.10 -5.77
N LYS A 32 3.71 11.50 -6.91
CA LYS A 32 2.76 11.09 -7.94
C LYS A 32 2.05 9.81 -7.50
N ILE A 33 0.84 9.97 -6.97
CA ILE A 33 0.05 8.89 -6.39
C ILE A 33 -1.00 8.27 -7.33
N SER A 34 -0.99 8.65 -8.62
CA SER A 34 -2.02 8.23 -9.59
C SER A 34 -2.17 6.72 -9.74
N ASN A 35 -1.07 5.98 -9.56
CA ASN A 35 -1.04 4.54 -9.79
C ASN A 35 -0.95 3.77 -8.46
N TRP A 36 -1.13 4.46 -7.32
CA TRP A 36 -1.07 3.87 -6.00
C TRP A 36 -2.46 3.55 -5.48
N TYR A 37 -2.58 2.39 -4.84
CA TYR A 37 -3.85 1.82 -4.41
C TYR A 37 -3.70 1.15 -3.06
N LEU A 38 -4.82 1.09 -2.35
CA LEU A 38 -5.00 0.47 -1.05
C LEU A 38 -6.05 -0.63 -1.17
N TRP A 39 -5.77 -1.77 -0.55
CA TRP A 39 -6.72 -2.88 -0.48
C TRP A 39 -6.53 -3.70 0.80
N ASP A 40 -7.55 -4.44 1.19
CA ASP A 40 -7.46 -5.33 2.35
C ASP A 40 -6.58 -6.55 2.03
N LYS A 41 -5.84 -7.05 3.03
CA LYS A 41 -5.00 -8.24 2.86
C LYS A 41 -5.76 -9.48 2.36
N ASN A 42 -7.03 -9.62 2.72
CA ASN A 42 -7.89 -10.74 2.35
C ASN A 42 -8.69 -10.48 1.06
N GLU A 43 -8.60 -9.27 0.50
CA GLU A 43 -9.28 -8.93 -0.74
C GLU A 43 -8.62 -9.62 -1.93
N MET A 44 -9.43 -10.07 -2.90
CA MET A 44 -8.92 -10.71 -4.11
C MET A 44 -8.11 -9.70 -4.94
N GLU A 45 -6.99 -10.12 -5.53
CA GLU A 45 -6.06 -9.27 -6.29
C GLU A 45 -6.71 -8.50 -7.47
N PHE A 46 -7.88 -8.92 -7.94
CA PHE A 46 -8.62 -8.31 -9.05
C PHE A 46 -9.85 -7.50 -8.62
N ALA A 47 -10.06 -7.31 -7.32
CA ALA A 47 -11.12 -6.46 -6.82
C ALA A 47 -10.88 -4.97 -7.17
N ASP A 48 -11.93 -4.16 -6.99
CA ASP A 48 -11.87 -2.73 -7.24
C ASP A 48 -11.13 -2.03 -6.08
N HIS A 49 -9.80 -2.12 -6.11
CA HIS A 49 -8.95 -1.55 -5.06
C HIS A 49 -9.14 -0.04 -4.96
N LEU A 50 -9.15 0.47 -3.73
CA LEU A 50 -9.31 1.89 -3.46
C LEU A 50 -8.11 2.67 -3.97
N SER A 51 -8.32 3.61 -4.89
CA SER A 51 -7.22 4.46 -5.34
C SER A 51 -6.73 5.36 -4.19
N LEU A 52 -5.42 5.57 -4.10
CA LEU A 52 -4.86 6.43 -3.06
C LEU A 52 -5.34 7.87 -3.21
N ASN A 53 -5.65 8.31 -4.44
CA ASN A 53 -6.28 9.60 -4.68
C ASN A 53 -7.65 9.73 -4.02
N GLU A 54 -8.49 8.70 -4.13
CA GLU A 54 -9.81 8.70 -3.50
C GLU A 54 -9.69 8.61 -1.98
N TYR A 55 -8.82 7.73 -1.49
CA TYR A 55 -8.53 7.59 -0.06
C TYR A 55 -8.12 8.93 0.59
N LEU A 56 -7.33 9.77 -0.09
CA LEU A 56 -6.88 11.05 0.47
C LEU A 56 -7.87 12.21 0.28
N LYS A 57 -8.80 12.10 -0.67
CA LYS A 57 -9.79 13.16 -0.97
C LYS A 57 -11.09 12.99 -0.21
N ASP A 58 -11.48 11.75 0.07
CA ASP A 58 -12.76 11.40 0.67
C ASP A 58 -12.56 10.84 2.08
N THR A 59 -12.88 11.67 3.08
CA THR A 59 -12.77 11.30 4.49
C THR A 59 -13.65 10.11 4.85
N GLN A 60 -14.81 9.94 4.21
CA GLN A 60 -15.68 8.81 4.49
C GLN A 60 -15.04 7.50 4.00
N LYS A 61 -14.54 7.48 2.75
CA LYS A 61 -13.80 6.33 2.22
C LYS A 61 -12.55 6.03 3.04
N GLN A 62 -11.84 7.07 3.49
CA GLN A 62 -10.68 6.92 4.36
C GLN A 62 -11.03 6.21 5.67
N THR A 63 -12.06 6.70 6.38
CA THR A 63 -12.49 6.13 7.66
C THR A 63 -12.95 4.68 7.49
N THR A 64 -13.81 4.40 6.51
CA THR A 64 -14.30 3.04 6.25
C THR A 64 -13.16 2.07 5.93
N PHE A 65 -12.21 2.49 5.08
CA PHE A 65 -11.05 1.65 4.77
C PHE A 65 -10.19 1.38 6.02
N ASN A 66 -9.93 2.42 6.82
CA ASN A 66 -9.11 2.27 8.02
C ASN A 66 -9.78 1.34 9.05
N GLU A 67 -11.10 1.43 9.24
CA GLU A 67 -11.85 0.57 10.15
C GLU A 67 -11.80 -0.92 9.74
N GLU A 68 -11.88 -1.22 8.44
CA GLU A 68 -11.74 -2.58 7.95
C GLU A 68 -10.29 -3.08 8.08
N ALA A 69 -9.31 -2.28 7.64
CA ALA A 69 -7.91 -2.64 7.67
C ALA A 69 -7.38 -2.95 9.09
N ILE A 70 -7.93 -2.29 10.12
CA ILE A 70 -7.55 -2.55 11.53
C ILE A 70 -7.92 -3.98 11.96
N LYS A 71 -8.97 -4.59 11.40
CA LYS A 71 -9.43 -5.94 11.77
C LYS A 71 -8.53 -7.04 11.22
N THR A 72 -7.81 -6.75 10.14
CA THR A 72 -7.07 -7.72 9.31
C THR A 72 -5.66 -7.19 9.06
N SER A 73 -5.46 -6.47 7.95
CA SER A 73 -4.32 -5.62 7.61
C SER A 73 -4.58 -5.00 6.24
N PHE A 74 -3.74 -4.05 5.81
CA PHE A 74 -3.83 -3.43 4.49
C PHE A 74 -2.63 -3.76 3.61
N LEU A 75 -2.79 -3.55 2.30
CA LEU A 75 -1.71 -3.52 1.33
C LEU A 75 -1.71 -2.16 0.63
N LEU A 76 -0.52 -1.62 0.41
CA LEU A 76 -0.28 -0.40 -0.36
C LEU A 76 0.66 -0.75 -1.50
N GLY A 77 0.22 -0.55 -2.74
CA GLY A 77 1.03 -0.89 -3.89
C GLY A 77 0.73 -0.04 -5.12
N LYS A 78 1.59 -0.21 -6.12
CA LYS A 78 1.58 0.56 -7.36
C LYS A 78 1.24 -0.36 -8.52
N PHE A 79 0.20 -0.04 -9.29
CA PHE A 79 -0.18 -0.82 -10.48
C PHE A 79 0.59 -0.35 -11.71
N ALA A 80 1.20 -1.32 -12.42
CA ALA A 80 1.94 -1.07 -13.64
C ALA A 80 1.03 -0.81 -14.85
N PHE A 81 -0.11 -1.50 -14.94
CA PHE A 81 -0.96 -1.52 -16.15
C PHE A 81 -2.39 -1.00 -15.91
N ARG A 82 -2.67 -0.43 -14.73
CA ARG A 82 -4.00 0.13 -14.45
C ARG A 82 -4.07 1.53 -15.09
N ASN A 83 -4.90 1.66 -16.13
CA ASN A 83 -5.06 2.88 -16.96
C ASN A 83 -3.89 3.20 -17.91
N GLN A 84 -3.01 2.24 -18.20
CA GLN A 84 -1.97 2.37 -19.22
C GLN A 84 -1.56 0.99 -19.75
N ASP A 85 -1.26 0.91 -21.03
CA ASP A 85 -0.99 -0.38 -21.69
C ASP A 85 0.50 -0.77 -21.67
N GLN A 86 1.38 0.16 -21.32
CA GLN A 86 2.82 -0.08 -21.32
C GLN A 86 3.56 0.63 -20.18
N ILE A 87 4.64 -0.01 -19.73
CA ILE A 87 5.71 0.55 -18.92
C ILE A 87 7.00 0.30 -19.69
N GLU A 88 7.74 1.38 -19.99
CA GLU A 88 8.97 1.29 -20.81
C GLU A 88 10.07 0.48 -20.11
N ASP A 89 10.27 0.73 -18.81
CA ASP A 89 11.24 0.00 -17.98
C ASP A 89 10.56 -0.52 -16.71
N MET A 90 10.29 -1.83 -16.71
CA MET A 90 9.65 -2.52 -15.59
C MET A 90 10.59 -2.63 -14.37
N GLU A 91 11.90 -2.74 -14.59
CA GLU A 91 12.88 -2.82 -13.51
C GLU A 91 12.98 -1.48 -12.80
N GLU A 92 13.12 -0.40 -13.55
CA GLU A 92 13.12 0.96 -13.00
C GLU A 92 11.80 1.25 -12.27
N PHE A 93 10.65 0.84 -12.83
CA PHE A 93 9.36 1.00 -12.17
C PHE A 93 9.29 0.28 -10.81
N ILE A 94 9.79 -0.95 -10.72
CA ILE A 94 9.83 -1.72 -9.47
C ILE A 94 10.80 -1.07 -8.48
N LEU A 95 12.01 -0.72 -8.93
CA LEU A 95 13.03 -0.08 -8.09
C LEU A 95 12.55 1.26 -7.53
N ASP A 96 11.89 2.09 -8.35
CA ASP A 96 11.23 3.32 -7.93
C ASP A 96 10.15 3.03 -6.88
N GLY A 97 9.26 2.06 -7.14
CA GLY A 97 8.22 1.67 -6.19
C GLY A 97 8.77 1.27 -4.82
N ILE A 98 9.82 0.44 -4.80
CA ILE A 98 10.49 0.01 -3.56
C ILE A 98 11.12 1.21 -2.84
N LYS A 99 11.88 2.06 -3.56
CA LYS A 99 12.49 3.28 -2.98
C LYS A 99 11.44 4.21 -2.38
N GLN A 100 10.27 4.32 -3.01
CA GLN A 100 9.17 5.14 -2.50
C GLN A 100 8.53 4.53 -1.24
N LEU A 101 8.41 3.21 -1.14
CA LEU A 101 7.83 2.52 0.02
C LEU A 101 8.79 2.45 1.21
N LEU A 102 10.10 2.38 0.98
CA LEU A 102 11.11 2.18 2.02
C LEU A 102 10.94 3.09 3.27
N PRO A 103 10.70 4.42 3.13
CA PRO A 103 10.54 5.31 4.29
C PRO A 103 9.31 5.01 5.16
N LEU A 104 8.29 4.32 4.63
CA LEU A 104 7.16 3.84 5.45
C LEU A 104 7.60 2.65 6.31
N TYR A 105 8.26 1.67 5.70
CA TYR A 105 8.67 0.43 6.40
C TYR A 105 9.78 0.67 7.43
N GLU A 106 10.68 1.63 7.21
CA GLU A 106 11.71 2.03 8.18
C GLU A 106 11.13 2.56 9.50
N LYS A 107 9.86 3.00 9.52
CA LYS A 107 9.18 3.42 10.76
C LYS A 107 8.70 2.26 11.63
N ILE A 108 8.58 1.06 11.08
CA ILE A 108 8.19 -0.14 11.83
C ILE A 108 9.39 -0.73 12.56
N GLU A 109 10.59 -0.65 11.96
CA GLU A 109 11.81 -1.26 12.52
C GLU A 109 12.46 -0.45 13.67
N ARG A 110 11.85 0.66 14.11
CA ARG A 110 12.33 1.52 15.21
C ARG A 110 11.36 1.54 16.38
#